data_AF-E6LF59-F1
#
_entry.id   AF-E6LF59-F1
#
_cell.length_a   1.000
_cell.length_b   1.000
_cell.length_c   1.000
_cell.angle_alpha   90.00
_cell.angle_beta   90.00
_cell.angle_gamma   90.00
#
_symmetry.space_group_name_H-M   'P 1'
#
loop_
_entity.id
_entity.type
_entity.pdbx_description
1 polymer ?
#
loop_
_entity_poly.entity_id
_entity_poly.type
_entity_poly.pdbx_seq_one_letter_code
_entity_poly.pdbx_strand_id
1 'polypeptide(L)'
;MKKMVTASILAVSLLALGACGKSSSESSDTKTVGILQVVQHESLDAAYKGFKEGLAEGGYTEGKNVTFDYQNAQNNQDNLKSMSEKLVKEKPDLLLGIATPSAQSLANETQDIPIVITAVTDPVAAKLVKSEKEPGGNVTGTTDMVPIKKQIDLLLSIVPDAKTIGIMYNAGESNSKIQADLAEKELKEAGVAVKVLTANTTNDVQQVTTSLAKDVDGIYIPTDNTFASAATIVGEVAKETKTPIVAGSVEQVEQGGLATYGIDYEALGKQTGIMAAKILDGDAKLSTTAVESANDLKLTVNKEMAEALGIDPDSIKLPE
;
A
#
# COMPACT_ATOMS: atom_id res chain seq x y z
N MET A 1 -60.56 -60.19 58.58
CA MET A 1 -59.39 -60.72 57.85
C MET A 1 -58.56 -59.54 57.36
N LYS A 2 -57.30 -59.49 57.80
CA LYS A 2 -56.10 -58.79 57.28
C LYS A 2 -56.25 -57.30 56.87
N LYS A 3 -55.89 -56.38 57.78
CA LYS A 3 -54.61 -55.61 57.90
C LYS A 3 -54.60 -54.34 57.02
N MET A 4 -54.82 -53.14 57.56
CA MET A 4 -53.92 -52.24 58.33
C MET A 4 -52.99 -51.35 57.46
N VAL A 5 -53.06 -50.04 57.75
CA VAL A 5 -51.95 -49.05 57.90
C VAL A 5 -51.72 -48.01 56.77
N THR A 6 -52.19 -46.78 57.09
CA THR A 6 -51.62 -45.40 56.92
C THR A 6 -50.99 -44.98 55.59
N ALA A 7 -51.50 -43.93 54.94
CA ALA A 7 -51.27 -42.50 55.19
C ALA A 7 -49.84 -42.02 54.86
N SER A 8 -49.72 -41.12 53.87
CA SER A 8 -48.86 -39.94 53.94
C SER A 8 -49.17 -38.99 52.78
N ILE A 9 -49.47 -37.75 53.18
CA ILE A 9 -49.57 -36.54 52.38
C ILE A 9 -48.20 -36.24 51.77
N LEU A 10 -48.15 -35.87 50.48
CA LEU A 10 -47.17 -34.89 50.02
C LEU A 10 -47.72 -34.14 48.80
N ALA A 11 -48.16 -32.91 49.05
CA ALA A 11 -48.29 -31.89 48.03
C ALA A 11 -46.90 -31.61 47.46
N VAL A 12 -46.70 -31.86 46.17
CA VAL A 12 -45.51 -31.38 45.46
C VAL A 12 -45.97 -30.30 44.49
N SER A 13 -45.75 -29.09 44.97
CA SER A 13 -45.75 -27.80 44.30
C SER A 13 -45.15 -27.82 42.90
N LEU A 14 -45.85 -27.15 41.98
CA LEU A 14 -45.29 -26.62 40.75
C LEU A 14 -44.06 -25.77 41.06
N LEU A 15 -42.90 -26.19 40.58
CA LEU A 15 -41.78 -25.31 40.27
C LEU A 15 -41.36 -25.62 38.84
N ALA A 16 -42.00 -24.91 37.91
CA ALA A 16 -41.48 -24.73 36.57
C ALA A 16 -40.15 -23.97 36.68
N LEU A 17 -39.04 -24.71 36.72
CA LEU A 17 -37.72 -24.17 36.42
C LEU A 17 -37.66 -23.95 34.91
N GLY A 18 -38.31 -22.85 34.47
CA GLY A 18 -37.96 -22.18 33.23
C GLY A 18 -36.58 -21.55 33.43
N ALA A 19 -35.54 -22.38 33.40
CA ALA A 19 -34.19 -21.89 33.18
C ALA A 19 -34.18 -21.35 31.75
N CYS A 20 -34.36 -20.03 31.64
CA CYS A 20 -34.02 -19.25 30.47
C CYS A 20 -32.54 -19.52 30.16
N GLY A 21 -32.29 -20.56 29.37
CA GLY A 21 -31.14 -20.58 28.49
C GLY A 21 -31.34 -19.41 27.53
N LYS A 22 -30.82 -18.24 27.90
CA LYS A 22 -30.37 -17.27 26.93
C LYS A 22 -29.40 -18.04 26.06
N SER A 23 -29.90 -18.61 24.96
CA SER A 23 -29.09 -18.72 23.77
C SER A 23 -28.74 -17.28 23.45
N SER A 24 -27.61 -16.82 23.99
CA SER A 24 -26.81 -15.84 23.28
C SER A 24 -26.51 -16.51 21.95
N SER A 25 -27.36 -16.26 20.96
CA SER A 25 -26.84 -16.14 19.61
C SER A 25 -25.79 -15.06 19.74
N GLU A 26 -24.54 -15.46 19.97
CA GLU A 26 -23.41 -14.68 19.53
C GLU A 26 -23.64 -14.52 18.03
N SER A 27 -24.34 -13.46 17.64
CA SER A 27 -24.06 -12.85 16.36
C SER A 27 -22.58 -12.56 16.45
N SER A 28 -21.74 -13.42 15.86
CA SER A 28 -20.39 -13.04 15.54
C SER A 28 -20.56 -11.84 14.62
N ASP A 29 -20.47 -10.65 15.20
CA ASP A 29 -20.67 -9.36 14.54
C ASP A 29 -19.48 -9.20 13.59
N THR A 30 -19.57 -9.92 12.47
CA THR A 30 -18.47 -10.17 11.56
C THR A 30 -18.23 -8.87 10.83
N LYS A 31 -17.06 -8.28 11.05
CA LYS A 31 -16.69 -7.01 10.43
C LYS A 31 -16.52 -7.20 8.94
N THR A 32 -17.00 -6.25 8.16
CA THR A 32 -16.77 -6.24 6.71
C THR A 32 -15.75 -5.17 6.38
N VAL A 33 -14.67 -5.55 5.71
CA VAL A 33 -13.64 -4.63 5.21
C VAL A 33 -13.69 -4.63 3.69
N GLY A 34 -14.05 -3.49 3.10
CA GLY A 34 -13.99 -3.28 1.66
C GLY A 34 -12.60 -2.84 1.24
N ILE A 35 -12.02 -3.45 0.20
CA ILE A 35 -10.65 -3.16 -0.24
C ILE A 35 -10.67 -2.75 -1.71
N LEU A 36 -10.07 -1.61 -2.01
CA LEU A 36 -9.81 -1.17 -3.38
C LEU A 36 -8.31 -1.06 -3.60
N GLN A 37 -7.82 -1.84 -4.56
CA GLN A 37 -6.44 -1.80 -5.03
C GLN A 37 -6.41 -1.30 -6.48
N VAL A 38 -5.48 -0.39 -6.80
CA VAL A 38 -5.46 0.26 -8.11
C VAL A 38 -5.12 -0.73 -9.22
N VAL A 39 -4.12 -1.58 -9.00
CA VAL A 39 -3.63 -2.59 -9.94
C VAL A 39 -2.87 -3.67 -9.17
N GLN A 40 -2.62 -4.82 -9.79
CA GLN A 40 -1.68 -5.81 -9.25
C GLN A 40 -0.24 -5.47 -9.64
N HIS A 41 0.62 -5.45 -8.63
CA HIS A 41 2.07 -5.62 -8.70
C HIS A 41 2.58 -5.98 -7.30
N GLU A 42 3.78 -6.54 -7.24
CA GLU A 42 4.34 -7.16 -6.03
C GLU A 42 4.27 -6.26 -4.78
N SER A 43 4.61 -4.97 -4.88
CA SER A 43 4.54 -4.05 -3.73
C SER A 43 3.13 -3.88 -3.15
N LEU A 44 2.09 -3.74 -3.97
CA LEU A 44 0.72 -3.58 -3.45
C LEU A 44 0.15 -4.89 -2.92
N ASP A 45 0.50 -6.00 -3.56
CA ASP A 45 0.12 -7.33 -3.11
C ASP A 45 0.78 -7.67 -1.76
N ALA A 46 2.04 -7.27 -1.57
CA ALA A 46 2.75 -7.34 -0.29
C ALA A 46 2.08 -6.46 0.78
N ALA A 47 1.71 -5.21 0.45
CA ALA A 47 0.97 -4.35 1.37
C ALA A 47 -0.40 -4.93 1.77
N TYR A 48 -1.12 -5.53 0.82
CA TYR A 48 -2.39 -6.19 1.10
C TYR A 48 -2.19 -7.43 2.01
N LYS A 49 -1.19 -8.26 1.71
CA LYS A 49 -0.84 -9.42 2.54
C LYS A 49 -0.51 -8.96 3.97
N GLY A 50 0.39 -8.00 4.11
CA GLY A 50 0.77 -7.41 5.39
C GLY A 50 -0.44 -6.86 6.15
N PHE A 51 -1.34 -6.14 5.47
CA PHE A 51 -2.57 -5.63 6.08
C PHE A 51 -3.40 -6.73 6.74
N LYS A 52 -3.62 -7.85 6.04
CA LYS A 52 -4.36 -8.98 6.61
C LYS A 52 -3.65 -9.58 7.83
N GLU A 53 -2.33 -9.67 7.80
CA GLU A 53 -1.53 -10.14 8.95
C GLU A 53 -1.65 -9.20 10.14
N GLY A 54 -1.49 -7.90 9.94
CA GLY A 54 -1.60 -6.90 10.99
C GLY A 54 -3.02 -6.84 11.59
N LEU A 55 -4.03 -6.97 10.74
CA LEU A 55 -5.43 -7.01 11.17
C LEU A 55 -5.71 -8.26 12.01
N ALA A 56 -5.15 -9.40 11.62
CA ALA A 56 -5.23 -10.66 12.39
C ALA A 56 -4.50 -10.56 13.75
N GLU A 57 -3.34 -9.92 13.82
CA GLU A 57 -2.64 -9.63 15.08
C GLU A 57 -3.46 -8.71 16.00
N GLY A 58 -4.23 -7.79 15.41
CA GLY A 58 -5.21 -6.98 16.11
C GLY A 58 -6.50 -7.72 16.51
N GLY A 59 -6.60 -9.03 16.27
CA GLY A 59 -7.73 -9.87 16.71
C GLY A 59 -8.80 -10.15 15.66
N TYR A 60 -8.62 -9.70 14.42
CA TYR A 60 -9.57 -9.84 13.32
C TYR A 60 -9.06 -10.84 12.27
N THR A 61 -9.52 -12.09 12.36
CA THR A 61 -9.11 -13.19 11.48
C THR A 61 -10.17 -13.47 10.42
N GLU A 62 -9.73 -13.54 9.16
CA GLU A 62 -10.57 -13.84 7.99
C GLU A 62 -11.40 -15.11 8.20
N GLY A 63 -12.69 -15.05 7.92
CA GLY A 63 -13.61 -16.18 8.05
C GLY A 63 -13.99 -16.54 9.48
N LYS A 64 -13.43 -15.86 10.50
CA LYS A 64 -13.83 -15.99 11.91
C LYS A 64 -14.67 -14.81 12.36
N ASN A 65 -14.16 -13.60 12.20
CA ASN A 65 -14.80 -12.37 12.66
C ASN A 65 -14.56 -11.16 11.74
N VAL A 66 -13.91 -11.36 10.59
CA VAL A 66 -13.83 -10.38 9.50
C VAL A 66 -13.99 -11.05 8.14
N THR A 67 -14.62 -10.35 7.20
CA THR A 67 -14.67 -10.68 5.77
C THR A 67 -14.09 -9.54 4.94
N PHE A 68 -13.54 -9.90 3.78
CA PHE A 68 -12.92 -8.97 2.85
C PHE A 68 -13.70 -8.94 1.53
N ASP A 69 -14.14 -7.76 1.09
CA ASP A 69 -14.61 -7.53 -0.28
C ASP A 69 -13.49 -6.85 -1.07
N TYR A 70 -12.71 -7.66 -1.79
CA TYR A 70 -11.55 -7.20 -2.54
C TYR A 70 -11.91 -6.83 -3.98
N GLN A 71 -11.53 -5.62 -4.39
CA GLN A 71 -11.69 -5.09 -5.74
C GLN A 71 -10.33 -4.62 -6.28
N ASN A 72 -10.04 -4.99 -7.53
CA ASN A 72 -8.85 -4.55 -8.25
C ASN A 72 -9.28 -3.76 -9.49
N ALA A 73 -8.91 -2.48 -9.55
CA ALA A 73 -9.33 -1.59 -10.61
C ALA A 73 -8.59 -1.79 -11.95
N GLN A 74 -7.53 -2.61 -11.98
CA GLN A 74 -6.74 -2.91 -13.17
C GLN A 74 -6.16 -1.64 -13.84
N ASN A 75 -5.71 -0.70 -13.01
CA ASN A 75 -5.22 0.62 -13.39
C ASN A 75 -6.20 1.45 -14.25
N ASN A 76 -7.51 1.21 -14.11
CA ASN A 76 -8.55 1.86 -14.89
C ASN A 76 -9.42 2.78 -14.03
N GLN A 77 -9.60 4.02 -14.48
CA GLN A 77 -10.34 5.06 -13.75
C GLN A 77 -11.84 4.79 -13.65
N ASP A 78 -12.45 4.22 -14.69
CA ASP A 78 -13.88 3.86 -14.66
C ASP A 78 -14.12 2.68 -13.69
N ASN A 79 -13.18 1.74 -13.63
CA ASN A 79 -13.20 0.66 -12.65
C ASN A 79 -13.03 1.20 -11.23
N LEU A 80 -12.07 2.11 -10.97
CA LEU A 80 -11.90 2.75 -9.66
C LEU A 80 -13.22 3.34 -9.16
N LYS A 81 -13.88 4.14 -10.01
CA LYS A 81 -15.15 4.77 -9.67
C LYS A 81 -16.24 3.73 -9.37
N SER A 82 -16.52 2.83 -10.30
CA SER A 82 -17.61 1.85 -10.16
C SER A 82 -17.38 0.89 -8.98
N MET A 83 -16.14 0.50 -8.70
CA MET A 83 -15.78 -0.34 -7.56
C MET A 83 -15.88 0.43 -6.24
N SER A 84 -15.50 1.71 -6.19
CA SER A 84 -15.70 2.53 -5.00
C SER A 84 -17.18 2.74 -4.68
N GLU A 85 -18.01 3.01 -5.69
CA GLU A 85 -19.47 3.12 -5.53
C GLU A 85 -20.08 1.82 -4.99
N LYS A 86 -19.63 0.65 -5.49
CA LYS A 86 -20.03 -0.66 -4.99
C LYS A 86 -19.66 -0.83 -3.51
N LEU A 87 -18.38 -0.63 -3.18
CA LEU A 87 -17.87 -0.84 -1.82
C LEU A 87 -18.59 0.05 -0.81
N VAL A 88 -18.80 1.33 -1.11
CA VAL A 88 -19.54 2.24 -0.22
C VAL A 88 -21.01 1.83 -0.06
N LYS A 89 -21.66 1.39 -1.14
CA LYS A 89 -23.06 0.95 -1.12
C LYS A 89 -23.29 -0.28 -0.23
N GLU A 90 -22.28 -1.15 -0.11
CA GLU A 90 -22.31 -2.32 0.77
C GLU A 90 -22.18 -1.97 2.26
N LYS A 91 -21.84 -0.70 2.58
CA LYS A 91 -21.71 -0.17 3.94
C LYS A 91 -20.77 -1.00 4.83
N PRO A 92 -19.51 -1.23 4.41
CA PRO A 92 -18.54 -1.93 5.24
C PRO A 92 -18.24 -1.15 6.52
N ASP A 93 -17.73 -1.85 7.52
CA ASP A 93 -17.25 -1.24 8.77
C ASP A 93 -15.98 -0.40 8.53
N LEU A 94 -15.18 -0.76 7.52
CA LEU A 94 -13.94 -0.08 7.15
C LEU A 94 -13.63 -0.28 5.67
N LEU A 95 -13.02 0.73 5.06
CA LEU A 95 -12.48 0.70 3.71
C LEU A 95 -10.95 0.77 3.75
N LEU A 96 -10.30 -0.08 2.96
CA LEU A 96 -8.87 -0.01 2.70
C LEU A 96 -8.64 0.52 1.28
N GLY A 97 -7.96 1.66 1.18
CA GLY A 97 -7.43 2.17 -0.09
C GLY A 97 -5.96 1.80 -0.24
N ILE A 98 -5.65 0.94 -1.21
CA ILE A 98 -4.27 0.57 -1.56
C ILE A 98 -3.85 1.37 -2.79
N ALA A 99 -2.84 2.22 -2.61
CA ALA A 99 -2.37 3.27 -3.52
C ALA A 99 -3.25 4.52 -3.63
N THR A 100 -2.62 5.62 -4.02
CA THR A 100 -3.22 6.97 -4.08
C THR A 100 -4.53 7.02 -4.90
N PRO A 101 -4.62 6.45 -6.11
CA PRO A 101 -5.86 6.51 -6.90
C PRO A 101 -7.03 5.80 -6.23
N SER A 102 -6.80 4.66 -5.58
CA SER A 102 -7.82 3.92 -4.83
C SER A 102 -8.32 4.72 -3.63
N ALA A 103 -7.40 5.28 -2.85
CA ALA A 103 -7.74 6.10 -1.69
C ALA A 103 -8.56 7.34 -2.10
N GLN A 104 -8.17 8.00 -3.19
CA GLN A 104 -8.92 9.14 -3.74
C GLN A 104 -10.32 8.73 -4.21
N SER A 105 -10.44 7.60 -4.92
CA SER A 105 -11.74 7.11 -5.37
C SER A 105 -12.68 6.84 -4.19
N LEU A 106 -12.19 6.15 -3.16
CA LEU A 106 -12.99 5.87 -1.94
C LEU A 106 -13.38 7.15 -1.21
N ALA A 107 -12.45 8.10 -1.03
CA ALA A 107 -12.71 9.35 -0.33
C ALA A 107 -13.71 10.26 -1.07
N ASN A 108 -13.76 10.18 -2.41
CA ASN A 108 -14.76 10.90 -3.20
C ASN A 108 -16.18 10.34 -3.01
N GLU A 109 -16.32 9.05 -2.72
CA GLU A 109 -17.62 8.39 -2.57
C GLU A 109 -18.19 8.45 -1.15
N THR A 110 -17.36 8.66 -0.13
CA THR A 110 -17.83 8.75 1.26
C THR A 110 -16.98 9.63 2.16
N GLN A 111 -17.66 10.35 3.05
CA GLN A 111 -17.06 11.12 4.15
C GLN A 111 -17.41 10.53 5.53
N ASP A 112 -18.18 9.43 5.56
CA ASP A 112 -18.73 8.83 6.78
C ASP A 112 -18.09 7.49 7.13
N ILE A 113 -17.81 6.64 6.13
CA ILE A 113 -17.22 5.32 6.36
C ILE A 113 -15.72 5.48 6.67
N PRO A 114 -15.18 4.77 7.67
CA PRO A 114 -13.74 4.75 7.94
C PRO A 114 -12.91 4.34 6.73
N ILE A 115 -11.93 5.16 6.34
CA ILE A 115 -10.95 4.83 5.30
C ILE A 115 -9.56 4.76 5.93
N VAL A 116 -8.93 3.60 5.80
CA VAL A 116 -7.51 3.42 6.09
C VAL A 116 -6.76 3.30 4.77
N ILE A 117 -5.62 3.96 4.65
CA ILE A 117 -4.81 3.98 3.43
C ILE A 117 -3.46 3.30 3.66
N THR A 118 -2.90 2.71 2.60
CA THR A 118 -1.50 2.28 2.54
C THR A 118 -0.96 2.45 1.13
N ALA A 119 0.36 2.46 0.98
CA ALA A 119 1.05 2.77 -0.29
C ALA A 119 0.62 4.12 -0.88
N VAL A 120 0.30 5.10 -0.03
CA VAL A 120 -0.04 6.47 -0.45
C VAL A 120 1.14 7.39 -0.19
N THR A 121 1.68 7.97 -1.25
CA THR A 121 2.91 8.76 -1.16
C THR A 121 2.73 10.09 -0.47
N ASP A 122 1.78 10.92 -0.90
CA ASP A 122 1.53 12.20 -0.23
C ASP A 122 0.03 12.34 0.05
N PRO A 123 -0.44 11.90 1.22
CA PRO A 123 -1.85 11.98 1.58
C PRO A 123 -2.40 13.42 1.65
N VAL A 124 -1.54 14.40 1.92
CA VAL A 124 -1.93 15.82 2.01
C VAL A 124 -2.12 16.38 0.60
N ALA A 125 -1.14 16.20 -0.27
CA ALA A 125 -1.24 16.66 -1.66
C ALA A 125 -2.31 15.90 -2.45
N ALA A 126 -2.56 14.63 -2.11
CA ALA A 126 -3.68 13.84 -2.63
C ALA A 126 -5.05 14.30 -2.10
N LYS A 127 -5.09 15.25 -1.15
CA LYS A 127 -6.29 15.80 -0.49
C LYS A 127 -7.08 14.76 0.31
N LEU A 128 -6.41 13.74 0.80
CA LEU A 128 -7.00 12.69 1.63
C LEU A 128 -7.08 13.13 3.09
N VAL A 129 -6.10 13.91 3.54
CA VAL A 129 -5.99 14.39 4.92
C VAL A 129 -5.62 15.87 4.98
N LYS A 130 -6.00 16.56 6.05
CA LYS A 130 -5.61 17.96 6.28
C LYS A 130 -4.11 18.09 6.58
N SER A 131 -3.59 17.16 7.38
CA SER A 131 -2.18 17.01 7.70
C SER A 131 -1.92 15.58 8.15
N GLU A 132 -0.69 15.10 8.05
CA GLU A 132 -0.33 13.77 8.55
C GLU A 132 -0.52 13.65 10.07
N LYS A 133 -0.22 14.70 10.84
CA LYS A 133 -0.35 14.67 12.31
C LYS A 133 -1.78 14.73 12.80
N GLU A 134 -2.65 15.40 12.05
CA GLU A 134 -4.06 15.60 12.38
C GLU A 134 -4.86 15.52 11.08
N PRO A 135 -5.33 14.31 10.69
CA PRO A 135 -5.99 14.12 9.41
C PRO A 135 -7.31 14.88 9.25
N GLY A 136 -8.07 15.04 10.35
CA GLY A 136 -9.24 15.90 10.41
C GLY A 136 -10.52 15.37 9.75
N GLY A 137 -10.51 14.18 9.16
CA GLY A 137 -11.67 13.58 8.46
C GLY A 137 -11.86 12.09 8.75
N ASN A 138 -12.43 11.35 7.80
CA ASN A 138 -12.63 9.91 7.85
C ASN A 138 -11.46 9.11 7.23
N VAL A 139 -10.29 9.71 7.04
CA VAL A 139 -9.13 9.08 6.43
C VAL A 139 -7.92 9.14 7.37
N THR A 140 -7.21 8.02 7.51
CA THR A 140 -5.87 7.91 8.12
C THR A 140 -5.14 6.70 7.51
N GLY A 141 -3.98 6.31 8.03
CA GLY A 141 -3.28 5.07 7.63
C GLY A 141 -1.78 5.28 7.55
N THR A 142 -1.16 4.73 6.51
CA THR A 142 0.28 4.80 6.31
C THR A 142 0.68 5.47 5.00
N THR A 143 1.85 6.12 5.01
CA THR A 143 2.49 6.67 3.82
C THR A 143 3.75 5.90 3.44
N ASP A 144 3.97 5.75 2.13
CA ASP A 144 5.18 5.16 1.56
C ASP A 144 6.23 6.20 1.11
N MET A 145 6.06 7.48 1.49
CA MET A 145 7.04 8.52 1.16
C MET A 145 8.41 8.14 1.72
N VAL A 146 9.40 8.12 0.82
CA VAL A 146 10.82 7.92 1.15
C VAL A 146 11.61 9.19 0.91
N PRO A 147 12.82 9.33 1.51
CA PRO A 147 13.70 10.45 1.21
C PRO A 147 14.19 10.42 -0.25
N ILE A 148 13.48 11.10 -1.15
CA ILE A 148 13.80 11.15 -2.59
C ILE A 148 15.25 11.57 -2.83
N LYS A 149 15.74 12.53 -2.04
CA LYS A 149 17.15 12.93 -2.07
C LYS A 149 18.10 11.75 -1.88
N LYS A 150 17.85 10.82 -0.96
CA LYS A 150 18.72 9.66 -0.74
C LYS A 150 18.69 8.68 -1.93
N GLN A 151 17.56 8.56 -2.63
CA GLN A 151 17.48 7.78 -3.87
C GLN A 151 18.26 8.45 -5.02
N ILE A 152 18.21 9.79 -5.12
CA ILE A 152 18.99 10.54 -6.11
C ILE A 152 20.49 10.52 -5.79
N ASP A 153 20.87 10.71 -4.52
CA ASP A 153 22.25 10.57 -4.06
C ASP A 153 22.79 9.17 -4.39
N LEU A 154 21.99 8.12 -4.17
CA LEU A 154 22.31 6.76 -4.57
C LEU A 154 22.52 6.65 -6.09
N LEU A 155 21.60 7.17 -6.90
CA LEU A 155 21.73 7.14 -8.37
C LEU A 155 23.03 7.81 -8.81
N LEU A 156 23.31 9.03 -8.32
CA LEU A 156 24.52 9.76 -8.68
C LEU A 156 25.81 9.09 -8.17
N SER A 157 25.75 8.32 -7.08
CA SER A 157 26.89 7.51 -6.62
C SER A 157 27.22 6.35 -7.57
N ILE A 158 26.20 5.80 -8.25
CA ILE A 158 26.35 4.72 -9.23
C ILE A 158 26.89 5.28 -10.55
N VAL A 159 26.49 6.50 -10.92
CA VAL A 159 26.91 7.17 -12.16
C VAL A 159 27.58 8.52 -11.87
N PRO A 160 28.78 8.53 -11.28
CA PRO A 160 29.43 9.75 -10.78
C PRO A 160 29.78 10.78 -11.86
N ASP A 161 29.93 10.32 -13.11
CA ASP A 161 30.24 11.17 -14.28
C ASP A 161 28.99 11.52 -15.12
N ALA A 162 27.78 11.25 -14.58
CA ALA A 162 26.52 11.50 -15.29
C ALA A 162 26.38 12.97 -15.70
N LYS A 163 26.03 13.17 -16.96
CA LYS A 163 25.69 14.48 -17.54
C LYS A 163 24.18 14.66 -17.61
N THR A 164 23.45 13.58 -17.90
CA THR A 164 21.99 13.59 -18.01
C THR A 164 21.39 12.40 -17.28
N ILE A 165 20.42 12.67 -16.40
CA ILE A 165 19.62 11.65 -15.74
C ILE A 165 18.21 11.66 -16.29
N GLY A 166 17.70 10.45 -16.55
CA GLY A 166 16.33 10.22 -16.95
C GLY A 166 15.38 10.15 -15.76
N ILE A 167 14.17 10.68 -15.90
CA ILE A 167 13.04 10.39 -15.00
C ILE A 167 11.90 9.83 -15.84
N MET A 168 11.31 8.72 -15.41
CA MET A 168 10.12 8.14 -16.02
C MET A 168 8.99 8.01 -15.02
N TYR A 169 7.78 8.43 -15.40
CA TYR A 169 6.58 8.28 -14.55
C TYR A 169 5.28 8.36 -15.34
N ASN A 170 4.16 7.98 -14.72
CA ASN A 170 2.82 8.19 -15.25
C ASN A 170 2.29 9.57 -14.86
N ALA A 171 2.00 10.41 -15.86
CA ALA A 171 1.49 11.77 -15.64
C ALA A 171 0.08 11.81 -15.02
N GLY A 172 -0.68 10.72 -15.12
CA GLY A 172 -1.97 10.54 -14.47
C GLY A 172 -1.90 10.18 -12.98
N GLU A 173 -0.71 9.89 -12.45
CA GLU A 173 -0.50 9.51 -11.05
C GLU A 173 0.11 10.68 -10.25
N SER A 174 -0.68 11.26 -9.35
CA SER A 174 -0.24 12.40 -8.54
C SER A 174 0.93 12.07 -7.61
N ASN A 175 0.98 10.84 -7.08
CA ASN A 175 2.11 10.29 -6.32
C ASN A 175 3.41 10.32 -7.12
N SER A 176 3.37 9.88 -8.37
CA SER A 176 4.54 9.82 -9.24
C SER A 176 5.00 11.21 -9.65
N LYS A 177 4.06 12.11 -9.96
CA LYS A 177 4.38 13.49 -10.31
C LYS A 177 5.12 14.23 -9.19
N ILE A 178 4.66 14.13 -7.94
CA ILE A 178 5.31 14.80 -6.81
C ILE A 178 6.74 14.31 -6.63
N GLN A 179 6.95 13.00 -6.69
CA GLN A 179 8.30 12.43 -6.56
C GLN A 179 9.20 12.78 -7.74
N ALA A 180 8.67 12.81 -8.96
CA ALA A 180 9.40 13.25 -10.15
C ALA A 180 9.83 14.72 -10.04
N ASP A 181 8.94 15.60 -9.57
CA ASP A 181 9.26 17.02 -9.36
C ASP A 181 10.35 17.19 -8.27
N LEU A 182 10.29 16.42 -7.18
CA LEU A 182 11.32 16.39 -6.13
C LEU A 182 12.66 15.86 -6.67
N ALA A 183 12.64 14.75 -7.40
CA ALA A 183 13.84 14.17 -8.02
C ALA A 183 14.49 15.12 -9.03
N GLU A 184 13.69 15.77 -9.88
CA GLU A 184 14.18 16.76 -10.84
C GLU A 184 14.83 17.95 -10.12
N LYS A 185 14.26 18.40 -9.00
CA LYS A 185 14.86 19.44 -8.17
C LYS A 185 16.23 19.02 -7.63
N GLU A 186 16.33 17.86 -7.00
CA GLU A 186 17.60 17.36 -6.43
C GLU A 186 18.68 17.18 -7.51
N LEU A 187 18.32 16.65 -8.69
CA LEU A 187 19.23 16.49 -9.83
C LEU A 187 19.74 17.84 -10.36
N LYS A 188 18.86 18.85 -10.46
CA LYS A 188 19.24 20.20 -10.88
C LYS A 188 20.16 20.88 -9.86
N GLU A 189 19.89 20.69 -8.57
CA GLU A 189 20.78 21.18 -7.50
C GLU A 189 22.16 20.51 -7.54
N ALA A 190 22.24 19.26 -7.97
CA ALA A 190 23.49 18.55 -8.25
C ALA A 190 24.18 18.96 -9.56
N GLY A 191 23.60 19.86 -10.35
CA GLY A 191 24.17 20.34 -11.61
C GLY A 191 24.05 19.35 -12.79
N VAL A 192 23.15 18.38 -12.69
CA VAL A 192 22.93 17.33 -13.70
C VAL A 192 21.73 17.70 -14.57
N ALA A 193 21.83 17.49 -15.89
CA ALA A 193 20.70 17.71 -16.78
C ALA A 193 19.63 16.64 -16.55
N VAL A 194 18.36 17.01 -16.71
CA VAL A 194 17.24 16.08 -16.50
C VAL A 194 16.46 15.90 -17.79
N LYS A 195 16.19 14.65 -18.16
CA LYS A 195 15.29 14.30 -19.25
C LYS A 195 14.11 13.52 -18.70
N VAL A 196 12.91 14.08 -18.85
CA VAL A 196 11.68 13.48 -18.33
C VAL A 196 10.88 12.88 -19.48
N LEU A 197 10.48 11.62 -19.38
CA LEU A 197 9.48 11.00 -20.26
C LEU A 197 8.36 10.39 -19.44
N THR A 198 7.17 10.29 -20.04
CA THR A 198 5.98 9.77 -19.35
C THR A 198 5.37 8.60 -20.11
N ALA A 199 4.86 7.61 -19.38
CA ALA A 199 4.06 6.52 -19.91
C ALA A 199 2.77 6.42 -19.08
N ASN A 200 1.61 6.49 -19.75
CA ASN A 200 0.33 6.43 -19.04
C ASN A 200 -0.22 5.00 -18.94
N THR A 201 0.32 4.08 -19.73
CA THR A 201 -0.08 2.67 -19.75
C THR A 201 1.15 1.77 -19.85
N THR A 202 1.02 0.52 -19.40
CA THR A 202 2.10 -0.49 -19.51
C THR A 202 2.49 -0.78 -20.96
N ASN A 203 1.60 -0.57 -21.93
CA ASN A 203 1.89 -0.73 -23.36
C ASN A 203 2.94 0.28 -23.85
N ASP A 204 3.00 1.46 -23.25
CA ASP A 204 3.93 2.53 -23.65
C ASP A 204 5.31 2.39 -22.98
N VAL A 205 5.39 1.63 -21.88
CA VAL A 205 6.58 1.56 -21.01
C VAL A 205 7.82 1.10 -21.76
N GLN A 206 7.72 0.07 -22.60
CA GLN A 206 8.88 -0.43 -23.34
C GLN A 206 9.47 0.66 -24.24
N GLN A 207 8.64 1.28 -25.08
CA GLN A 207 9.07 2.31 -26.01
C GLN A 207 9.66 3.53 -25.27
N VAL A 208 9.01 3.98 -24.20
CA VAL A 208 9.47 5.11 -23.38
C VAL A 208 10.82 4.80 -22.74
N THR A 209 10.96 3.62 -22.13
CA THR A 209 12.22 3.19 -21.50
C THR A 209 13.35 3.09 -22.52
N THR A 210 13.11 2.43 -23.66
CA THR A 210 14.12 2.30 -24.72
C THR A 210 14.52 3.64 -25.32
N SER A 211 13.57 4.57 -25.46
CA SER A 211 13.86 5.90 -25.96
C SER A 211 14.69 6.72 -24.97
N LEU A 212 14.39 6.64 -23.67
CA LEU A 212 15.10 7.42 -22.67
C LEU A 212 16.52 6.91 -22.45
N ALA A 213 16.67 5.59 -22.31
CA ALA A 213 17.93 4.92 -22.01
C ALA A 213 19.06 5.20 -23.02
N LYS A 214 18.72 5.62 -24.25
CA LYS A 214 19.71 5.99 -25.28
C LYS A 214 20.37 7.35 -25.05
N ASP A 215 19.74 8.20 -24.24
CA ASP A 215 20.07 9.62 -24.13
C ASP A 215 20.48 10.05 -22.70
N VAL A 216 20.58 9.08 -21.77
CA VAL A 216 20.84 9.35 -20.35
C VAL A 216 21.86 8.38 -19.78
N ASP A 217 22.52 8.80 -18.72
CA ASP A 217 23.57 8.03 -18.05
C ASP A 217 23.00 7.11 -16.95
N GLY A 218 21.77 7.40 -16.49
CA GLY A 218 21.03 6.62 -15.51
C GLY A 218 19.58 7.08 -15.43
N ILE A 219 18.71 6.26 -14.86
CA ILE A 219 17.27 6.55 -14.77
C ILE A 219 16.79 6.44 -13.32
N TYR A 220 15.97 7.40 -12.92
CA TYR A 220 15.14 7.34 -11.72
C TYR A 220 13.68 7.02 -12.10
N ILE A 221 13.07 6.08 -11.38
CA ILE A 221 11.64 5.78 -11.46
C ILE A 221 11.07 5.92 -10.04
N PRO A 222 10.06 6.78 -9.80
CA PRO A 222 9.44 6.92 -8.49
C PRO A 222 8.55 5.71 -8.13
N THR A 223 7.86 5.74 -6.98
CA THR A 223 6.80 4.76 -6.69
C THR A 223 5.58 5.01 -7.59
N ASP A 224 5.66 4.43 -8.79
CA ASP A 224 4.70 4.57 -9.87
C ASP A 224 4.07 3.21 -10.20
N ASN A 225 2.74 3.14 -10.15
CA ASN A 225 2.03 1.85 -10.29
C ASN A 225 2.17 1.29 -11.72
N THR A 226 2.22 2.17 -12.72
CA THR A 226 2.32 1.79 -14.13
C THR A 226 3.70 1.21 -14.46
N PHE A 227 4.77 1.83 -13.97
CA PHE A 227 6.12 1.30 -14.13
C PHE A 227 6.39 0.10 -13.21
N ALA A 228 5.78 0.02 -12.03
CA ALA A 228 5.85 -1.16 -11.17
C ALA A 228 5.21 -2.39 -11.82
N SER A 229 4.02 -2.24 -12.43
CA SER A 229 3.38 -3.32 -13.19
C SER A 229 4.15 -3.76 -14.44
N ALA A 230 5.13 -2.97 -14.90
CA ALA A 230 5.97 -3.27 -16.06
C ALA A 230 7.46 -3.42 -15.70
N ALA A 231 7.79 -3.67 -14.42
CA ALA A 231 9.16 -3.67 -13.91
C ALA A 231 10.08 -4.67 -14.65
N THR A 232 9.57 -5.85 -15.02
CA THR A 232 10.32 -6.83 -15.81
C THR A 232 10.74 -6.27 -17.18
N ILE A 233 9.81 -5.62 -17.89
CA ILE A 233 10.08 -5.00 -19.20
C ILE A 233 11.12 -3.89 -19.06
N VAL A 234 10.99 -3.06 -18.02
CA VAL A 234 11.96 -2.00 -17.71
C VAL A 234 13.35 -2.59 -17.48
N GLY A 235 13.45 -3.67 -16.70
CA GLY A 235 14.71 -4.35 -16.42
C GLY A 235 15.35 -4.99 -17.64
N GLU A 236 14.56 -5.57 -18.54
CA GLU A 236 15.07 -6.11 -19.82
C GLU A 236 15.71 -5.00 -20.67
N VAL A 237 15.02 -3.86 -20.80
CA VAL A 237 15.57 -2.70 -21.53
C VAL A 237 16.82 -2.15 -20.85
N ALA A 238 16.83 -2.07 -19.51
CA ALA A 238 18.01 -1.63 -18.75
C ALA A 238 19.24 -2.52 -19.02
N LYS A 239 19.05 -3.85 -19.03
CA LYS A 239 20.12 -4.83 -19.34
C LYS A 239 20.64 -4.69 -20.77
N GLU A 240 19.75 -4.47 -21.74
CA GLU A 240 20.09 -4.30 -23.16
C GLU A 240 20.88 -3.01 -23.40
N THR A 241 20.44 -1.92 -22.77
CA THR A 241 21.00 -0.58 -22.95
C THR A 241 22.16 -0.27 -22.01
N LYS A 242 22.44 -1.16 -21.05
CA LYS A 242 23.42 -0.94 -19.96
C LYS A 242 23.14 0.33 -19.16
N THR A 243 21.87 0.68 -18.98
CA THR A 243 21.47 1.89 -18.24
C THR A 243 21.08 1.53 -16.80
N PRO A 244 21.77 2.06 -15.78
CA PRO A 244 21.41 1.86 -14.37
C PRO A 244 20.06 2.50 -14.03
N ILE A 245 19.24 1.79 -13.25
CA ILE A 245 17.94 2.27 -12.79
C ILE A 245 17.85 2.23 -11.27
N VAL A 246 17.63 3.40 -10.65
CA VAL A 246 17.17 3.49 -9.27
C VAL A 246 15.66 3.56 -9.26
N ALA A 247 15.03 2.54 -8.68
CA ALA A 247 13.57 2.38 -8.66
C ALA A 247 12.97 2.84 -7.33
N GLY A 248 11.66 3.12 -7.32
CA GLY A 248 10.95 3.63 -6.15
C GLY A 248 10.74 2.60 -5.03
N SER A 249 10.76 1.30 -5.38
CA SER A 249 10.44 0.20 -4.46
C SER A 249 11.43 -0.96 -4.54
N VAL A 250 11.47 -1.75 -3.47
CA VAL A 250 12.31 -2.96 -3.37
C VAL A 250 11.87 -4.00 -4.39
N GLU A 251 10.57 -4.19 -4.57
CA GLU A 251 10.04 -5.19 -5.47
C GLU A 251 10.33 -4.84 -6.94
N GLN A 252 10.36 -3.56 -7.31
CA GLN A 252 10.84 -3.15 -8.63
C GLN A 252 12.32 -3.50 -8.83
N VAL A 253 13.15 -3.39 -7.79
CA VAL A 253 14.56 -3.80 -7.84
C VAL A 253 14.68 -5.32 -8.04
N GLU A 254 13.87 -6.11 -7.35
CA GLU A 254 13.82 -7.57 -7.54
C GLU A 254 13.38 -7.96 -8.96
N GLN A 255 12.49 -7.19 -9.58
CA GLN A 255 11.94 -7.46 -10.91
C GLN A 255 12.79 -6.91 -12.08
N GLY A 256 13.77 -6.04 -11.83
CA GLY A 256 14.56 -5.45 -12.92
C GLY A 256 15.23 -4.10 -12.67
N GLY A 257 15.00 -3.45 -11.52
CA GLY A 257 15.78 -2.29 -11.11
C GLY A 257 17.18 -2.68 -10.61
N LEU A 258 18.10 -1.72 -10.57
CA LEU A 258 19.45 -1.96 -10.03
C LEU A 258 19.48 -1.84 -8.51
N ALA A 259 18.96 -0.73 -7.99
CA ALA A 259 19.01 -0.46 -6.55
C ALA A 259 17.88 0.48 -6.12
N THR A 260 17.62 0.51 -4.81
CA THR A 260 16.76 1.51 -4.19
C THR A 260 17.15 1.72 -2.74
N TYR A 261 16.81 2.88 -2.21
CA TYR A 261 16.62 3.06 -0.77
C TYR A 261 15.12 3.16 -0.51
N GLY A 262 14.56 2.10 0.05
CA GLY A 262 13.13 1.88 0.07
C GLY A 262 12.65 1.21 1.34
N ILE A 263 11.33 1.06 1.40
CA ILE A 263 10.62 0.45 2.52
C ILE A 263 10.31 -1.02 2.24
N ASP A 264 9.78 -1.69 3.25
CA ASP A 264 9.18 -3.02 3.14
C ASP A 264 7.64 -2.87 3.10
N TYR A 265 7.02 -3.14 1.95
CA TYR A 265 5.57 -2.93 1.78
C TYR A 265 4.74 -3.93 2.59
N GLU A 266 5.22 -5.15 2.84
CA GLU A 266 4.55 -6.11 3.72
C GLU A 266 4.55 -5.59 5.16
N ALA A 267 5.67 -5.06 5.64
CA ALA A 267 5.74 -4.42 6.95
C ALA A 267 4.86 -3.17 7.05
N LEU A 268 4.82 -2.33 6.01
CA LEU A 268 3.94 -1.15 5.96
C LEU A 268 2.47 -1.55 5.99
N GLY A 269 2.10 -2.57 5.21
CA GLY A 269 0.78 -3.18 5.22
C GLY A 269 0.40 -3.67 6.61
N LYS A 270 1.31 -4.39 7.28
CA LYS A 270 1.12 -4.90 8.63
C LYS A 270 0.87 -3.80 9.66
N GLN A 271 1.67 -2.73 9.62
CA GLN A 271 1.45 -1.54 10.43
C GLN A 271 0.05 -0.96 10.20
N THR A 272 -0.36 -0.86 8.93
CA THR A 272 -1.70 -0.40 8.54
C THR A 272 -2.82 -1.30 9.10
N GLY A 273 -2.64 -2.63 9.05
CA GLY A 273 -3.60 -3.60 9.59
C GLY A 273 -3.80 -3.46 11.10
N ILE A 274 -2.71 -3.23 11.83
CA ILE A 274 -2.76 -2.98 13.29
C ILE A 274 -3.49 -1.66 13.58
N MET A 275 -3.28 -0.61 12.78
CA MET A 275 -4.04 0.65 12.90
C MET A 275 -5.53 0.41 12.64
N ALA A 276 -5.87 -0.34 11.59
CA ALA A 276 -7.25 -0.65 11.23
C ALA A 276 -7.97 -1.44 12.34
N ALA A 277 -7.30 -2.38 13.00
CA ALA A 277 -7.88 -3.09 14.14
C ALA A 277 -8.30 -2.14 15.28
N LYS A 278 -7.42 -1.20 15.66
CA LYS A 278 -7.73 -0.18 16.69
C LYS A 278 -8.90 0.72 16.29
N ILE A 279 -9.07 0.99 15.00
CA ILE A 279 -10.20 1.76 14.47
C ILE A 279 -11.49 0.95 14.56
N LEU A 280 -11.46 -0.33 14.19
CA LEU A 280 -12.61 -1.24 14.29
C LEU A 280 -13.05 -1.46 15.74
N ASP A 281 -12.10 -1.49 16.68
CA ASP A 281 -12.35 -1.59 18.13
C ASP A 281 -12.92 -0.29 18.73
N GLY A 282 -12.81 0.84 18.02
CA GLY A 282 -13.20 2.16 18.51
C GLY A 282 -12.16 2.82 19.44
N ASP A 283 -10.99 2.21 19.60
CA ASP A 283 -9.88 2.72 20.41
C ASP A 283 -9.13 3.89 19.75
N ALA A 284 -9.27 4.03 18.43
CA ALA A 284 -8.66 5.08 17.63
C ALA A 284 -9.68 5.83 16.78
N LYS A 285 -9.53 7.16 16.67
CA LYS A 285 -10.39 8.03 15.85
C LYS A 285 -9.63 8.51 14.63
N LEU A 286 -10.16 8.24 13.44
CA LEU A 286 -9.56 8.61 12.15
C LEU A 286 -9.08 10.06 12.09
N SER A 287 -9.89 11.00 12.56
CA SER A 287 -9.61 12.43 12.49
C SER A 287 -8.41 12.88 13.31
N THR A 288 -7.99 12.10 14.31
CA THR A 288 -6.88 12.42 15.22
C THR A 288 -5.77 11.38 15.23
N THR A 289 -5.97 10.21 14.62
CA THR A 289 -4.93 9.21 14.43
C THR A 289 -4.00 9.69 13.34
N ALA A 290 -2.76 10.00 13.67
CA ALA A 290 -1.78 10.46 12.68
C ALA A 290 -1.57 9.42 11.58
N VAL A 291 -1.31 9.89 10.36
CA VAL A 291 -0.72 9.08 9.31
C VAL A 291 0.70 8.72 9.72
N GLU A 292 1.05 7.45 9.61
CA GLU A 292 2.37 6.95 9.99
C GLU A 292 3.23 6.65 8.75
N SER A 293 4.52 6.99 8.80
CA SER A 293 5.50 6.55 7.80
C SER A 293 5.98 5.13 8.11
N ALA A 294 6.65 4.50 7.14
CA ALA A 294 7.38 3.26 7.37
C ALA A 294 8.45 3.43 8.47
N ASN A 295 8.60 2.41 9.32
CA ASN A 295 9.56 2.45 10.42
C ASN A 295 11.02 2.27 9.96
N ASP A 296 11.24 1.46 8.93
CA ASP A 296 12.56 1.04 8.50
C ASP A 296 12.72 1.21 6.98
N LEU A 297 13.83 1.84 6.59
CA LEU A 297 14.25 1.97 5.20
C LEU A 297 15.60 1.28 5.01
N LYS A 298 15.73 0.51 3.94
CA LYS A 298 16.94 -0.27 3.63
C LYS A 298 17.43 -0.01 2.21
N LEU A 299 18.76 0.01 2.05
CA LEU A 299 19.38 -0.10 0.74
C LEU A 299 19.15 -1.52 0.24
N THR A 300 18.57 -1.66 -0.94
CA THR A 300 18.47 -2.93 -1.64
C THR A 300 19.16 -2.82 -2.99
N VAL A 301 19.96 -3.84 -3.31
CA VAL A 301 20.76 -3.92 -4.53
C VAL A 301 20.47 -5.25 -5.20
N ASN A 302 20.06 -5.21 -6.47
CA ASN A 302 19.95 -6.39 -7.30
C ASN A 302 21.33 -6.74 -7.85
N LYS A 303 21.97 -7.76 -7.27
CA LYS A 303 23.31 -8.19 -7.65
C LYS A 303 23.36 -8.74 -9.08
N GLU A 304 22.33 -9.48 -9.49
CA GLU A 304 22.24 -10.00 -10.86
C GLU A 304 22.12 -8.87 -11.88
N MET A 305 21.37 -7.82 -11.56
CA MET A 305 21.29 -6.62 -12.40
C MET A 305 22.63 -5.89 -12.42
N ALA A 306 23.30 -5.72 -11.29
CA ALA A 306 24.61 -5.08 -11.22
C ALA A 306 25.62 -5.81 -12.14
N GLU A 307 25.69 -7.13 -12.05
CA GLU A 307 26.51 -7.97 -12.94
C GLU A 307 26.12 -7.80 -14.42
N ALA A 308 24.82 -7.81 -14.72
CA ALA A 308 24.33 -7.62 -16.09
C ALA A 308 24.69 -6.23 -16.66
N LEU A 309 24.78 -5.21 -15.82
CA LEU A 309 25.19 -3.86 -16.19
C LEU A 309 26.72 -3.66 -16.19
N GLY A 310 27.48 -4.62 -15.68
CA GLY A 310 28.93 -4.50 -15.52
C GLY A 310 29.35 -3.59 -14.35
N ILE A 311 28.49 -3.48 -13.33
CA ILE A 311 28.71 -2.68 -12.12
C ILE A 311 29.05 -3.63 -10.96
N ASP A 312 30.08 -3.29 -10.19
CA ASP A 312 30.40 -4.01 -8.96
C ASP A 312 29.29 -3.77 -7.91
N PRO A 313 28.52 -4.80 -7.48
CA PRO A 313 27.46 -4.61 -6.51
C PRO A 313 27.96 -4.08 -5.17
N ASP A 314 29.22 -4.36 -4.78
CA ASP A 314 29.78 -3.88 -3.52
C ASP A 314 30.19 -2.40 -3.57
N SER A 315 30.22 -1.81 -4.78
CA SER A 315 30.42 -0.37 -4.98
C SER A 315 29.15 0.46 -4.75
N ILE A 316 27.97 -0.17 -4.80
CA ILE A 316 26.67 0.49 -4.66
C ILE A 316 26.40 0.74 -3.17
N LYS A 317 26.56 1.99 -2.75
CA LYS A 317 26.40 2.42 -1.35
C LYS A 317 25.62 3.71 -1.27
N LEU A 318 24.85 3.87 -0.20
CA LEU A 318 24.26 5.17 0.11
C LEU A 318 25.35 6.15 0.54
N PRO A 319 25.41 7.34 -0.05
CA PRO A 319 26.25 8.42 0.45
C PRO A 319 25.84 8.81 1.88
N GLU A 320 26.84 9.06 2.72
CA GLU A 320 26.64 9.55 4.11
C GLU A 320 25.88 10.89 4.13
#